data_AF-F1Z0D2-F1
#
_entry.id   AF-F1Z0D2-F1
#
_cell.length_a   1.000
_cell.length_b   1.000
_cell.length_c   1.000
_cell.angle_alpha   90.00
_cell.angle_beta   90.00
_cell.angle_gamma   90.00
#
_symmetry.space_group_name_H-M   'P 1'
#
loop_
_entity.id
_entity.type
_entity.pdbx_description
1 polymer ?
#
loop_
_entity_poly.entity_id
_entity_poly.type
_entity_poly.pdbx_seq_one_letter_code
_entity_poly.pdbx_strand_id
1 'polypeptide(L)'
;MAKKIKARKHALRKAVTATVLAGTAMQSLGVLSSDVEAKSKLDSLSAYNTFRRTGPDKRIRRDIVKKIVNDASDNLLEYYLKLNGKSNLNIVSPENAPIFKGVANEVAIERIKDFRKQKDMYKSLFENSRKYSKEIEKEKANVLEKFYDQEKQLKTTNNIIADKNREIVKRDLKIKELEDKEVKLNERLAKEKNRYRHVVKDAANLFIQRESIQKEADKYKNEAKVMTHALEQAKQEFDQKAKEGEVANNRVIVLSNALNQAKEEFDLKAAEAQKLNNNVTVLSNALQQAKEEFDKKAQDYQAALAEKDAIDGQLETALTKVSDLESQLASLKEANEAANQKITQLEQEVADGGVAFKDLKGQKEKSDAQVKAQADKIKELESDLEATQSELNQVKEQRANLEQEVAELGTKVKDLEKEKADLEKKAIDLEADKAELEAEMDRLKALLADKDLANDKLLKEMEDLQKDFDTNKNHSDREIADFQAEIARLQKELADQLAKMNIAHPQNQGLGKAMAASPMTDSHKASTDAKNHLPSTGDVMANPFFTASAMAIIIGAGGLALNRKRKEA
;
A
#
# COMPACT_ATOMS: atom_id res chain seq x y z
N MET A 1 -21.09 -9.41 -11.82
CA MET A 1 -20.48 -8.38 -10.94
C MET A 1 -19.31 -7.61 -11.56
N ALA A 2 -18.38 -8.24 -12.30
CA ALA A 2 -17.09 -7.63 -12.75
C ALA A 2 -17.12 -6.19 -13.31
N LYS A 3 -18.14 -5.79 -14.11
CA LYS A 3 -18.22 -4.43 -14.70
C LYS A 3 -18.23 -3.31 -13.63
N LYS A 4 -18.92 -3.47 -12.49
CA LYS A 4 -18.91 -2.48 -11.39
C LYS A 4 -17.53 -2.35 -10.72
N ILE A 5 -16.76 -3.44 -10.64
CA ILE A 5 -15.43 -3.45 -10.01
C ILE A 5 -14.39 -2.74 -10.91
N LYS A 6 -14.43 -2.96 -12.24
CA LYS A 6 -13.60 -2.18 -13.17
C LYS A 6 -13.92 -0.67 -13.09
N ALA A 7 -15.20 -0.29 -13.00
CA ALA A 7 -15.59 1.11 -12.83
C ALA A 7 -15.04 1.72 -11.53
N ARG A 8 -15.21 1.06 -10.37
CA ARG A 8 -14.65 1.52 -9.08
C ARG A 8 -13.12 1.64 -9.12
N LYS A 9 -12.38 0.64 -9.65
CA LYS A 9 -10.91 0.69 -9.80
C LYS A 9 -10.40 1.75 -10.79
N HIS A 10 -11.24 2.23 -11.71
CA HIS A 10 -10.91 3.31 -12.64
C HIS A 10 -11.22 4.69 -12.06
N ALA A 11 -12.33 4.82 -11.30
CA ALA A 11 -12.66 6.03 -10.55
C ALA A 11 -11.62 6.31 -9.45
N LEU A 12 -11.21 5.29 -8.68
CA LEU A 12 -10.21 5.46 -7.62
C LEU A 12 -8.85 5.89 -8.18
N ARG A 13 -8.41 5.31 -9.30
CA ARG A 13 -7.17 5.74 -9.97
C ARG A 13 -7.28 7.17 -10.50
N LYS A 14 -8.39 7.55 -11.15
CA LYS A 14 -8.61 8.95 -11.56
C LYS A 14 -8.62 9.93 -10.38
N ALA A 15 -9.16 9.55 -9.22
CA ALA A 15 -9.13 10.36 -8.01
C ALA A 15 -7.69 10.52 -7.49
N VAL A 16 -6.96 9.43 -7.27
CA VAL A 16 -5.57 9.46 -6.78
C VAL A 16 -4.65 10.24 -7.73
N THR A 17 -4.71 9.97 -9.04
CA THR A 17 -3.92 10.70 -10.04
C THR A 17 -4.27 12.20 -10.07
N ALA A 18 -5.54 12.57 -9.89
CA ALA A 18 -5.94 13.99 -9.80
C ALA A 18 -5.46 14.65 -8.49
N THR A 19 -5.49 13.94 -7.35
CA THR A 19 -4.98 14.46 -6.07
C THR A 19 -3.45 14.61 -6.10
N VAL A 20 -2.72 13.66 -6.70
CA VAL A 20 -1.26 13.77 -6.90
C VAL A 20 -0.94 14.95 -7.82
N LEU A 21 -1.56 15.04 -9.00
CA LEU A 21 -1.35 16.18 -9.91
C LEU A 21 -1.71 17.53 -9.28
N ALA A 22 -2.77 17.60 -8.47
CA ALA A 22 -3.12 18.83 -7.74
C ALA A 22 -2.06 19.18 -6.68
N GLY A 23 -1.53 18.19 -5.96
CA GLY A 23 -0.42 18.39 -5.00
C GLY A 23 0.86 18.87 -5.68
N THR A 24 1.27 18.22 -6.77
CA THR A 24 2.46 18.63 -7.54
C THR A 24 2.30 20.02 -8.12
N ALA A 25 1.12 20.35 -8.69
CA ALA A 25 0.84 21.68 -9.23
C ALA A 25 0.85 22.79 -8.17
N MET A 26 0.35 22.51 -6.96
CA MET A 26 0.40 23.47 -5.85
C MET A 26 1.83 23.70 -5.32
N GLN A 27 2.70 22.68 -5.31
CA GLN A 27 4.11 22.87 -4.95
C GLN A 27 4.93 23.55 -6.06
N SER A 28 4.72 23.24 -7.33
CA SER A 28 5.45 23.89 -8.44
C SER A 28 5.13 25.40 -8.56
N LEU A 29 3.92 25.82 -8.15
CA LEU A 29 3.52 27.23 -8.12
C LEU A 29 4.19 28.05 -7.02
N GLY A 30 4.82 27.42 -6.01
CA GLY A 30 5.49 28.13 -4.91
C GLY A 30 6.96 28.49 -5.15
N VAL A 31 7.59 27.94 -6.19
CA VAL A 31 9.07 28.00 -6.37
C VAL A 31 9.49 28.68 -7.68
N LEU A 32 8.60 28.82 -8.67
CA LEU A 32 8.92 29.46 -9.96
C LEU A 32 8.94 31.00 -9.94
N SER A 33 8.82 31.63 -8.77
CA SER A 33 8.55 33.06 -8.63
C SER A 33 9.74 33.99 -8.89
N SER A 34 10.98 33.57 -8.67
CA SER A 34 12.17 34.45 -8.78
C SER A 34 12.66 34.61 -10.22
N ASP A 35 12.90 33.49 -10.90
CA ASP A 35 13.74 33.47 -12.10
C ASP A 35 12.97 33.87 -13.35
N VAL A 36 11.66 33.57 -13.38
CA VAL A 36 10.74 34.05 -14.41
C VAL A 36 10.59 35.58 -14.33
N GLU A 37 10.56 36.14 -13.10
CA GLU A 37 10.41 37.59 -12.88
C GLU A 37 11.68 38.37 -13.29
N ALA A 38 12.86 37.78 -13.13
CA ALA A 38 14.10 38.37 -13.64
C ALA A 38 14.13 38.42 -15.17
N LYS A 39 13.69 37.33 -15.84
CA LYS A 39 13.71 37.23 -17.30
C LYS A 39 12.65 38.09 -17.98
N SER A 40 11.43 38.16 -17.42
CA SER A 40 10.38 39.05 -17.93
C SER A 40 10.73 40.54 -17.73
N LYS A 41 11.42 40.92 -16.65
CA LYS A 41 11.96 42.28 -16.47
C LYS A 41 12.99 42.62 -17.57
N LEU A 42 13.83 41.68 -17.97
CA LEU A 42 14.81 41.89 -19.05
C LEU A 42 14.14 42.02 -20.43
N ASP A 43 13.21 41.11 -20.76
CA ASP A 43 12.47 41.15 -22.03
C ASP A 43 11.52 42.37 -22.14
N SER A 44 10.93 42.81 -21.03
CA SER A 44 10.11 44.03 -21.01
C SER A 44 10.94 45.32 -21.12
N LEU A 45 12.15 45.39 -20.56
CA LEU A 45 13.09 46.47 -20.86
C LEU A 45 13.53 46.48 -22.34
N SER A 46 13.80 45.30 -22.91
CA SER A 46 14.11 45.13 -24.34
C SER A 46 12.94 45.63 -25.22
N ALA A 47 11.72 45.21 -24.90
CA ALA A 47 10.49 45.66 -25.56
C ALA A 47 10.30 47.19 -25.44
N TYR A 48 10.50 47.77 -24.25
CA TYR A 48 10.38 49.20 -24.01
C TYR A 48 11.41 50.04 -24.79
N ASN A 49 12.67 49.60 -24.82
CA ASN A 49 13.72 50.26 -25.59
C ASN A 49 13.50 50.13 -27.11
N THR A 50 12.94 49.00 -27.57
CA THR A 50 12.53 48.81 -28.96
C THR A 50 11.36 49.71 -29.33
N PHE A 51 10.33 49.80 -28.49
CA PHE A 51 9.17 50.68 -28.66
C PHE A 51 9.58 52.14 -28.89
N ARG A 52 10.58 52.60 -28.13
CA ARG A 52 11.12 53.96 -28.19
C ARG A 52 11.92 54.27 -29.47
N ARG A 53 12.28 53.25 -30.25
CA ARG A 53 13.04 53.35 -31.53
C ARG A 53 12.20 53.03 -32.78
N THR A 54 11.03 52.42 -32.63
CA THR A 54 10.18 52.04 -33.78
C THR A 54 9.36 53.20 -34.38
N GLY A 55 9.36 53.26 -35.71
CA GLY A 55 8.60 54.21 -36.53
C GLY A 55 7.05 54.02 -36.48
N PRO A 56 6.32 54.47 -37.52
CA PRO A 56 4.88 54.76 -37.42
C PRO A 56 3.93 53.55 -37.50
N ASP A 57 4.41 52.30 -37.56
CA ASP A 57 3.51 51.14 -37.65
C ASP A 57 2.79 50.84 -36.32
N LYS A 58 1.47 51.07 -36.33
CA LYS A 58 0.55 50.82 -35.22
C LYS A 58 0.41 49.33 -34.86
N ARG A 59 0.71 48.39 -35.77
CA ARG A 59 0.67 46.94 -35.50
C ARG A 59 1.85 46.53 -34.63
N ILE A 60 3.08 46.80 -35.10
CA ILE A 60 4.32 46.54 -34.36
C ILE A 60 4.26 47.18 -32.97
N ARG A 61 3.81 48.45 -32.87
CA ARG A 61 3.59 49.12 -31.58
C ARG A 61 2.59 48.38 -30.69
N ARG A 62 1.47 47.87 -31.21
CA ARG A 62 0.48 47.10 -30.42
C ARG A 62 1.06 45.78 -29.90
N ASP A 63 1.82 45.06 -30.71
CA ASP A 63 2.36 43.74 -30.34
C ASP A 63 3.48 43.85 -29.29
N ILE A 64 4.33 44.88 -29.39
CA ILE A 64 5.32 45.22 -28.35
C ILE A 64 4.62 45.58 -27.03
N VAL A 65 3.59 46.43 -27.09
CA VAL A 65 2.76 46.77 -25.92
C VAL A 65 2.05 45.55 -25.34
N LYS A 66 1.61 44.59 -26.18
CA LYS A 66 0.96 43.36 -25.74
C LYS A 66 1.88 42.45 -24.92
N LYS A 67 3.18 42.41 -25.21
CA LYS A 67 4.17 41.76 -24.33
C LYS A 67 4.28 42.50 -22.98
N ILE A 68 4.58 43.80 -23.02
CA ILE A 68 4.76 44.64 -21.81
C ILE A 68 3.53 44.58 -20.86
N VAL A 69 2.32 44.54 -21.43
CA VAL A 69 1.06 44.52 -20.66
C VAL A 69 0.66 43.11 -20.22
N ASN A 70 1.02 42.04 -20.96
CA ASN A 70 0.83 40.66 -20.52
C ASN A 70 1.63 40.37 -19.24
N ASP A 71 2.88 40.86 -19.18
CA ASP A 71 3.82 40.60 -18.08
C ASP A 71 3.66 41.60 -16.91
N ALA A 72 2.75 42.57 -17.04
CA ALA A 72 2.51 43.59 -16.02
C ALA A 72 1.87 43.00 -14.74
N SER A 73 2.36 43.43 -13.57
CA SER A 73 1.67 43.18 -12.29
C SER A 73 0.28 43.83 -12.30
N ASP A 74 -0.66 43.33 -11.50
CA ASP A 74 -2.05 43.83 -11.53
C ASP A 74 -2.15 45.33 -11.20
N ASN A 75 -1.28 45.86 -10.36
CA ASN A 75 -1.17 47.31 -10.08
C ASN A 75 -0.76 48.12 -11.32
N LEU A 76 0.15 47.58 -12.14
CA LEU A 76 0.62 48.22 -13.38
C LEU A 76 -0.41 48.07 -14.51
N LEU A 77 -1.11 46.93 -14.57
CA LEU A 77 -2.26 46.72 -15.45
C LEU A 77 -3.40 47.70 -15.12
N GLU A 78 -3.69 47.91 -13.84
CA GLU A 78 -4.68 48.90 -13.38
C GLU A 78 -4.29 50.33 -13.74
N TYR A 79 -2.99 50.69 -13.64
CA TYR A 79 -2.46 51.96 -14.13
C TYR A 79 -2.70 52.12 -15.65
N TYR A 80 -2.40 51.10 -16.46
CA TYR A 80 -2.65 51.16 -17.91
C TYR A 80 -4.15 51.26 -18.26
N LEU A 81 -5.03 50.61 -17.50
CA LEU A 81 -6.49 50.75 -17.64
C LEU A 81 -6.98 52.18 -17.32
N LYS A 82 -6.32 52.89 -16.40
CA LYS A 82 -6.67 54.26 -15.98
C LYS A 82 -6.11 55.37 -16.89
N LEU A 83 -5.34 55.06 -17.93
CA LEU A 83 -4.80 56.05 -18.87
C LEU A 83 -5.91 56.84 -19.58
N ASN A 84 -5.96 58.16 -19.39
CA ASN A 84 -7.01 59.05 -19.91
C ASN A 84 -6.45 60.17 -20.83
N GLY A 85 -5.43 59.86 -21.64
CA GLY A 85 -4.83 60.80 -22.60
C GLY A 85 -3.96 61.91 -22.01
N LYS A 86 -4.05 62.17 -20.69
CA LYS A 86 -3.19 63.06 -19.91
C LYS A 86 -2.52 62.27 -18.79
N SER A 87 -1.36 61.68 -19.07
CA SER A 87 -0.57 60.88 -18.12
C SER A 87 0.65 61.65 -17.63
N ASN A 88 0.59 62.19 -16.40
CA ASN A 88 1.65 63.00 -15.78
C ASN A 88 2.83 62.15 -15.23
N LEU A 89 3.17 61.04 -15.89
CA LEU A 89 4.23 60.10 -15.49
C LEU A 89 4.97 59.63 -16.74
N ASN A 90 6.31 59.75 -16.72
CA ASN A 90 7.24 59.61 -17.87
C ASN A 90 7.31 58.21 -18.55
N ILE A 91 6.39 57.30 -18.25
CA ILE A 91 6.45 55.88 -18.63
C ILE A 91 5.72 55.60 -19.96
N VAL A 92 4.67 56.36 -20.29
CA VAL A 92 3.89 56.17 -21.54
C VAL A 92 3.63 57.54 -22.17
N SER A 93 4.07 57.72 -23.42
CA SER A 93 3.82 58.97 -24.15
C SER A 93 2.34 59.13 -24.54
N PRO A 94 1.78 60.36 -24.58
CA PRO A 94 0.35 60.58 -24.82
C PRO A 94 -0.19 59.95 -26.13
N GLU A 95 0.63 59.93 -27.19
CA GLU A 95 0.31 59.28 -28.48
C GLU A 95 0.03 57.77 -28.36
N ASN A 96 0.65 57.08 -27.39
CA ASN A 96 0.56 55.63 -27.25
C ASN A 96 -0.35 55.20 -26.08
N ALA A 97 -0.76 56.13 -25.22
CA ALA A 97 -1.69 55.87 -24.12
C ALA A 97 -3.00 55.17 -24.55
N PRO A 98 -3.61 55.46 -25.73
CA PRO A 98 -4.76 54.69 -26.22
C PRO A 98 -4.44 53.23 -26.56
N ILE A 99 -3.23 52.94 -27.03
CA ILE A 99 -2.78 51.58 -27.37
C ILE A 99 -2.56 50.78 -26.09
N PHE A 100 -1.84 51.33 -25.11
CA PHE A 100 -1.68 50.72 -23.78
C PHE A 100 -3.03 50.44 -23.12
N LYS A 101 -3.97 51.40 -23.14
CA LYS A 101 -5.31 51.20 -22.59
C LYS A 101 -6.09 50.11 -23.33
N GLY A 102 -6.07 50.09 -24.66
CA GLY A 102 -6.77 49.08 -25.46
C GLY A 102 -6.26 47.67 -25.18
N VAL A 103 -4.95 47.50 -25.16
CA VAL A 103 -4.29 46.23 -24.83
C VAL A 103 -4.53 45.83 -23.37
N ALA A 104 -4.49 46.76 -22.43
CA ALA A 104 -4.79 46.47 -21.01
C ALA A 104 -6.22 45.97 -20.80
N ASN A 105 -7.19 46.47 -21.57
CA ASN A 105 -8.56 45.92 -21.57
C ASN A 105 -8.61 44.49 -22.11
N GLU A 106 -7.89 44.17 -23.20
CA GLU A 106 -7.79 42.78 -23.70
C GLU A 106 -7.20 41.84 -22.62
N VAL A 107 -6.05 42.22 -22.04
CA VAL A 107 -5.34 41.39 -21.06
C VAL A 107 -6.15 41.22 -19.78
N ALA A 108 -6.80 42.28 -19.28
CA ALA A 108 -7.69 42.18 -18.13
C ALA A 108 -8.91 41.27 -18.40
N ILE A 109 -9.49 41.32 -19.61
CA ILE A 109 -10.61 40.44 -20.00
C ILE A 109 -10.16 38.97 -20.05
N GLU A 110 -8.99 38.65 -20.58
CA GLU A 110 -8.48 37.27 -20.57
C GLU A 110 -8.11 36.79 -19.15
N ARG A 111 -7.43 37.61 -18.33
CA ARG A 111 -7.19 37.29 -16.90
C ARG A 111 -8.52 37.00 -16.17
N ILE A 112 -9.56 37.82 -16.38
CA ILE A 112 -10.89 37.61 -15.80
C ILE A 112 -11.57 36.32 -16.31
N LYS A 113 -11.40 35.95 -17.59
CA LYS A 113 -11.89 34.67 -18.12
C LYS A 113 -11.18 33.49 -17.46
N ASP A 114 -9.87 33.55 -17.28
CA ASP A 114 -9.10 32.47 -16.67
C ASP A 114 -9.37 32.34 -15.17
N PHE A 115 -9.52 33.44 -14.43
CA PHE A 115 -10.02 33.39 -13.05
C PHE A 115 -11.42 32.77 -12.95
N ARG A 116 -12.31 32.96 -13.92
CA ARG A 116 -13.62 32.27 -13.97
C ARG A 116 -13.44 30.77 -14.20
N LYS A 117 -12.64 30.35 -15.19
CA LYS A 117 -12.32 28.92 -15.45
C LYS A 117 -11.75 28.24 -14.20
N GLN A 118 -10.80 28.89 -13.51
CA GLN A 118 -10.22 28.40 -12.26
C GLN A 118 -11.27 28.30 -11.15
N LYS A 119 -12.10 29.33 -10.95
CA LYS A 119 -13.18 29.33 -9.96
C LYS A 119 -14.16 28.17 -10.17
N ASP A 120 -14.58 27.93 -11.41
CA ASP A 120 -15.51 26.85 -11.74
C ASP A 120 -14.84 25.46 -11.59
N MET A 121 -13.55 25.34 -11.92
CA MET A 121 -12.75 24.15 -11.63
C MET A 121 -12.70 23.87 -10.12
N TYR A 122 -12.31 24.85 -9.29
CA TYR A 122 -12.26 24.71 -7.83
C TYR A 122 -13.63 24.38 -7.23
N LYS A 123 -14.72 25.00 -7.73
CA LYS A 123 -16.09 24.67 -7.34
C LYS A 123 -16.43 23.20 -7.65
N SER A 124 -16.08 22.71 -8.85
CA SER A 124 -16.33 21.32 -9.23
C SER A 124 -15.53 20.31 -8.38
N LEU A 125 -14.29 20.64 -8.03
CA LEU A 125 -13.45 19.84 -7.14
C LEU A 125 -14.04 19.78 -5.72
N PHE A 126 -14.47 20.93 -5.17
CA PHE A 126 -15.10 21.00 -3.86
C PHE A 126 -16.43 20.22 -3.80
N GLU A 127 -17.28 20.36 -4.82
CA GLU A 127 -18.53 19.60 -4.91
C GLU A 127 -18.29 18.09 -5.02
N ASN A 128 -17.27 17.66 -5.75
CA ASN A 128 -16.94 16.23 -5.88
C ASN A 128 -16.30 15.68 -4.59
N SER A 129 -15.42 16.42 -3.93
CA SER A 129 -14.90 16.07 -2.59
C SER A 129 -16.04 15.91 -1.58
N ARG A 130 -17.00 16.84 -1.57
CA ARG A 130 -18.19 16.78 -0.71
C ARG A 130 -19.13 15.60 -1.02
N LYS A 131 -19.19 15.14 -2.28
CA LYS A 131 -19.92 13.90 -2.66
C LYS A 131 -19.20 12.67 -2.11
N TYR A 132 -17.90 12.52 -2.35
CA TYR A 132 -17.13 11.38 -1.85
C TYR A 132 -17.13 11.29 -0.31
N SER A 133 -16.98 12.42 0.40
CA SER A 133 -17.09 12.46 1.86
C SER A 133 -18.45 11.93 2.37
N LYS A 134 -19.56 12.32 1.73
CA LYS A 134 -20.90 11.79 2.06
C LYS A 134 -21.06 10.30 1.72
N GLU A 135 -20.39 9.81 0.68
CA GLU A 135 -20.44 8.41 0.28
C GLU A 135 -19.64 7.53 1.25
N ILE A 136 -18.48 8.01 1.72
CA ILE A 136 -17.65 7.37 2.76
C ILE A 136 -18.41 7.27 4.10
N GLU A 137 -19.03 8.36 4.58
CA GLU A 137 -19.81 8.30 5.84
C GLU A 137 -21.02 7.35 5.75
N LYS A 138 -21.64 7.20 4.56
CA LYS A 138 -22.67 6.17 4.33
C LYS A 138 -22.10 4.76 4.36
N GLU A 139 -20.97 4.50 3.68
CA GLU A 139 -20.37 3.16 3.63
C GLU A 139 -19.84 2.77 5.03
N LYS A 140 -19.34 3.73 5.82
CA LYS A 140 -18.98 3.61 7.25
C LYS A 140 -20.18 3.29 8.15
N ALA A 141 -21.31 4.00 8.01
CA ALA A 141 -22.53 3.71 8.77
C ALA A 141 -23.05 2.28 8.50
N ASN A 142 -23.10 1.88 7.23
CA ASN A 142 -23.50 0.53 6.81
C ASN A 142 -22.55 -0.58 7.31
N VAL A 143 -21.30 -0.26 7.67
CA VAL A 143 -20.35 -1.18 8.30
C VAL A 143 -20.58 -1.25 9.80
N LEU A 144 -20.84 -0.10 10.46
CA LEU A 144 -21.12 -0.03 11.90
C LEU A 144 -22.39 -0.82 12.27
N GLU A 145 -23.44 -0.68 11.47
CA GLU A 145 -24.72 -1.41 11.63
C GLU A 145 -24.52 -2.93 11.58
N LYS A 146 -23.71 -3.42 10.63
CA LYS A 146 -23.37 -4.85 10.52
C LYS A 146 -22.54 -5.37 11.68
N PHE A 147 -21.60 -4.57 12.19
CA PHE A 147 -20.85 -4.94 13.40
C PHE A 147 -21.77 -5.09 14.61
N TYR A 148 -22.75 -4.19 14.77
CA TYR A 148 -23.73 -4.25 15.86
C TYR A 148 -24.65 -5.47 15.76
N ASP A 149 -25.13 -5.81 14.55
CA ASP A 149 -25.90 -7.03 14.32
C ASP A 149 -25.07 -8.30 14.59
N GLN A 150 -23.79 -8.33 14.20
CA GLN A 150 -22.88 -9.44 14.50
C GLN A 150 -22.62 -9.58 16.01
N GLU A 151 -22.39 -8.49 16.74
CA GLU A 151 -22.24 -8.51 18.20
C GLU A 151 -23.51 -9.03 18.89
N LYS A 152 -24.69 -8.59 18.43
CA LYS A 152 -25.99 -9.05 18.92
C LYS A 152 -26.22 -10.54 18.65
N GLN A 153 -25.87 -11.04 17.48
CA GLN A 153 -25.91 -12.48 17.17
C GLN A 153 -24.98 -13.26 18.09
N LEU A 154 -23.72 -12.83 18.23
CA LEU A 154 -22.70 -13.48 19.04
C LEU A 154 -23.11 -13.54 20.53
N LYS A 155 -23.74 -12.48 21.06
CA LYS A 155 -24.32 -12.44 22.40
C LYS A 155 -25.46 -13.45 22.58
N THR A 156 -26.36 -13.58 21.60
CA THR A 156 -27.41 -14.62 21.61
C THR A 156 -26.83 -16.02 21.58
N THR A 157 -25.83 -16.28 20.72
CA THR A 157 -25.14 -17.58 20.63
C THR A 157 -24.47 -17.95 21.96
N ASN A 158 -23.80 -17.01 22.62
CA ASN A 158 -23.17 -17.25 23.93
C ASN A 158 -24.18 -17.61 25.02
N ASN A 159 -25.38 -17.00 25.01
CA ASN A 159 -26.45 -17.38 25.94
C ASN A 159 -26.94 -18.82 25.68
N ILE A 160 -27.15 -19.19 24.40
CA ILE A 160 -27.55 -20.56 24.02
C ILE A 160 -26.50 -21.58 24.45
N ILE A 161 -25.21 -21.28 24.28
CA ILE A 161 -24.10 -22.13 24.75
C ILE A 161 -24.13 -22.26 26.27
N ALA A 162 -24.35 -21.18 27.02
CA ALA A 162 -24.45 -21.22 28.48
C ALA A 162 -25.61 -22.10 28.97
N ASP A 163 -26.77 -22.05 28.32
CA ASP A 163 -27.92 -22.88 28.68
C ASP A 163 -27.79 -24.35 28.23
N LYS A 164 -27.19 -24.62 27.07
CA LYS A 164 -26.84 -26.01 26.67
C LYS A 164 -25.79 -26.61 27.63
N ASN A 165 -24.81 -25.82 28.10
CA ASN A 165 -23.86 -26.25 29.13
C ASN A 165 -24.55 -26.55 30.48
N ARG A 166 -25.54 -25.74 30.88
CA ARG A 166 -26.38 -26.03 32.07
C ARG A 166 -27.19 -27.33 31.91
N GLU A 167 -27.68 -27.64 30.70
CA GLU A 167 -28.31 -28.95 30.45
C GLU A 167 -27.30 -30.10 30.54
N ILE A 168 -26.09 -29.95 30.01
CA ILE A 168 -25.04 -30.98 30.06
C ILE A 168 -24.71 -31.32 31.52
N VAL A 169 -24.42 -30.32 32.36
CA VAL A 169 -24.15 -30.55 33.80
C VAL A 169 -25.33 -31.24 34.51
N LYS A 170 -26.59 -30.94 34.14
CA LYS A 170 -27.77 -31.66 34.66
C LYS A 170 -27.82 -33.13 34.19
N ARG A 171 -27.42 -33.41 32.95
CA ARG A 171 -27.32 -34.79 32.42
C ARG A 171 -26.20 -35.56 33.10
N ASP A 172 -25.02 -34.96 33.30
CA ASP A 172 -23.88 -35.59 33.97
C ASP A 172 -24.19 -35.96 35.43
N LEU A 173 -24.89 -35.07 36.15
CA LEU A 173 -25.41 -35.38 37.49
C LEU A 173 -26.43 -36.53 37.46
N LYS A 174 -27.27 -36.61 36.42
CA LYS A 174 -28.25 -37.68 36.27
C LYS A 174 -27.63 -39.02 35.88
N ILE A 175 -26.56 -39.01 35.08
CA ILE A 175 -25.75 -40.19 34.77
C ILE A 175 -25.15 -40.74 36.06
N LYS A 176 -24.53 -39.89 36.90
CA LYS A 176 -24.01 -40.30 38.21
C LYS A 176 -25.09 -40.89 39.12
N GLU A 177 -26.28 -40.28 39.20
CA GLU A 177 -27.43 -40.87 39.92
C GLU A 177 -27.82 -42.28 39.42
N LEU A 178 -27.62 -42.58 38.14
CA LEU A 178 -27.96 -43.87 37.53
C LEU A 178 -26.85 -44.89 37.73
N GLU A 179 -25.58 -44.51 37.61
CA GLU A 179 -24.41 -45.31 37.97
C GLU A 179 -24.50 -45.75 39.45
N ASP A 180 -24.80 -44.81 40.35
CA ASP A 180 -24.99 -45.06 41.79
C ASP A 180 -26.15 -46.03 42.08
N LYS A 181 -27.17 -46.07 41.21
CA LYS A 181 -28.31 -47.01 41.31
C LYS A 181 -27.94 -48.37 40.73
N GLU A 182 -27.21 -48.40 39.62
CA GLU A 182 -26.74 -49.64 38.98
C GLU A 182 -25.84 -50.44 39.93
N VAL A 183 -24.86 -49.79 40.58
CA VAL A 183 -23.99 -50.41 41.60
C VAL A 183 -24.82 -51.03 42.73
N LYS A 184 -25.80 -50.29 43.27
CA LYS A 184 -26.70 -50.76 44.36
C LYS A 184 -27.63 -51.90 43.89
N LEU A 185 -27.99 -51.94 42.61
CA LEU A 185 -28.83 -53.00 42.03
C LEU A 185 -28.01 -54.27 41.74
N ASN A 186 -26.78 -54.12 41.26
CA ASN A 186 -25.81 -55.20 41.08
C ASN A 186 -25.41 -55.83 42.42
N GLU A 187 -25.22 -55.04 43.48
CA GLU A 187 -25.06 -55.54 44.85
C GLU A 187 -26.25 -56.40 45.31
N ARG A 188 -27.48 -55.91 45.12
CA ARG A 188 -28.70 -56.64 45.48
C ARG A 188 -28.79 -57.95 44.69
N LEU A 189 -28.52 -57.92 43.39
CA LEU A 189 -28.51 -59.11 42.54
C LEU A 189 -27.44 -60.13 42.96
N ALA A 190 -26.26 -59.67 43.39
CA ALA A 190 -25.21 -60.55 43.92
C ALA A 190 -25.62 -61.21 45.26
N LYS A 191 -26.23 -60.43 46.17
CA LYS A 191 -26.79 -60.93 47.44
C LYS A 191 -27.90 -61.96 47.20
N GLU A 192 -28.78 -61.72 46.24
CA GLU A 192 -29.89 -62.63 45.92
C GLU A 192 -29.43 -63.91 45.18
N LYS A 193 -28.46 -63.80 44.28
CA LYS A 193 -27.76 -64.97 43.68
C LYS A 193 -27.07 -65.83 44.73
N ASN A 194 -26.65 -65.27 45.86
CA ASN A 194 -26.12 -66.04 46.98
C ASN A 194 -27.25 -66.72 47.77
N ARG A 195 -28.36 -66.04 48.08
CA ARG A 195 -29.53 -66.70 48.71
C ARG A 195 -30.01 -67.89 47.88
N TYR A 196 -30.17 -67.70 46.58
CA TYR A 196 -30.65 -68.76 45.68
C TYR A 196 -29.70 -69.96 45.68
N ARG A 197 -28.38 -69.74 45.72
CA ARG A 197 -27.38 -70.82 45.87
C ARG A 197 -27.47 -71.57 47.20
N HIS A 198 -27.85 -70.92 48.29
CA HIS A 198 -28.14 -71.60 49.56
C HIS A 198 -29.43 -72.42 49.46
N VAL A 199 -30.55 -71.82 49.05
CA VAL A 199 -31.86 -72.49 48.93
C VAL A 199 -31.80 -73.72 48.01
N VAL A 200 -31.10 -73.64 46.88
CA VAL A 200 -30.90 -74.81 45.98
C VAL A 200 -30.08 -75.92 46.65
N LYS A 201 -29.09 -75.57 47.48
CA LYS A 201 -28.27 -76.54 48.22
C LYS A 201 -29.07 -77.21 49.35
N ASP A 202 -29.89 -76.45 50.05
CA ASP A 202 -30.76 -76.94 51.11
C ASP A 202 -31.89 -77.82 50.55
N ALA A 203 -32.47 -77.43 49.40
CA ALA A 203 -33.43 -78.27 48.66
C ALA A 203 -32.82 -79.59 48.18
N ALA A 204 -31.55 -79.60 47.75
CA ALA A 204 -30.83 -80.82 47.40
C ALA A 204 -30.61 -81.74 48.62
N ASN A 205 -30.26 -81.17 49.78
CA ASN A 205 -30.13 -81.92 51.03
C ASN A 205 -31.48 -82.54 51.47
N LEU A 206 -32.57 -81.78 51.36
CA LEU A 206 -33.93 -82.24 51.66
C LEU A 206 -34.41 -83.33 50.67
N PHE A 207 -34.00 -83.26 49.40
CA PHE A 207 -34.26 -84.31 48.42
C PHE A 207 -33.57 -85.63 48.80
N ILE A 208 -32.30 -85.57 49.23
CA ILE A 208 -31.56 -86.73 49.72
C ILE A 208 -32.21 -87.34 50.97
N GLN A 209 -32.64 -86.50 51.94
CA GLN A 209 -33.40 -86.96 53.11
C GLN A 209 -34.74 -87.60 52.73
N ARG A 210 -35.47 -87.02 51.76
CA ARG A 210 -36.70 -87.63 51.24
C ARG A 210 -36.43 -88.99 50.63
N GLU A 211 -35.33 -89.17 49.91
CA GLU A 211 -34.97 -90.45 49.29
C GLU A 211 -34.62 -91.52 50.34
N SER A 212 -33.96 -91.16 51.45
CA SER A 212 -33.73 -92.10 52.57
C SER A 212 -35.03 -92.45 53.30
N ILE A 213 -35.88 -91.46 53.59
CA ILE A 213 -37.19 -91.68 54.24
C ILE A 213 -38.11 -92.54 53.36
N GLN A 214 -38.08 -92.37 52.04
CA GLN A 214 -38.84 -93.20 51.10
C GLN A 214 -38.41 -94.67 51.16
N LYS A 215 -37.10 -94.95 51.17
CA LYS A 215 -36.54 -96.31 51.29
C LYS A 215 -36.92 -96.97 52.62
N GLU A 216 -37.03 -96.19 53.70
CA GLU A 216 -37.45 -96.67 55.01
C GLU A 216 -38.98 -96.87 55.10
N ALA A 217 -39.78 -96.00 54.47
CA ALA A 217 -41.22 -96.17 54.35
C ALA A 217 -41.59 -97.43 53.53
N ASP A 218 -40.90 -97.72 52.42
CA ASP A 218 -41.11 -98.94 51.63
C ASP A 218 -40.63 -100.22 52.37
N LYS A 219 -39.80 -100.10 53.40
CA LYS A 219 -39.49 -101.20 54.34
C LYS A 219 -40.69 -101.47 55.28
N TYR A 220 -41.18 -100.45 55.99
CA TYR A 220 -42.37 -100.58 56.87
C TYR A 220 -43.63 -101.04 56.11
N LYS A 221 -43.77 -100.65 54.84
CA LYS A 221 -44.85 -101.10 53.93
C LYS A 221 -44.82 -102.60 53.61
N ASN A 222 -43.67 -103.26 53.77
CA ASN A 222 -43.56 -104.72 53.67
C ASN A 222 -43.77 -105.40 55.04
N GLU A 223 -43.32 -104.78 56.14
CA GLU A 223 -43.59 -105.25 57.50
C GLU A 223 -45.11 -105.20 57.83
N ALA A 224 -45.82 -104.17 57.39
CA ALA A 224 -47.28 -104.04 57.54
C ALA A 224 -48.06 -105.20 56.88
N LYS A 225 -47.61 -105.70 55.72
CA LYS A 225 -48.23 -106.85 55.04
C LYS A 225 -48.12 -108.15 55.86
N VAL A 226 -47.08 -108.29 56.68
CA VAL A 226 -46.93 -109.46 57.56
C VAL A 226 -47.98 -109.42 58.69
N MET A 227 -48.27 -108.24 59.23
CA MET A 227 -49.31 -108.09 60.28
C MET A 227 -50.72 -108.31 59.74
N THR A 228 -51.02 -107.94 58.49
CA THR A 228 -52.36 -108.17 57.89
C THR A 228 -52.72 -109.65 57.80
N HIS A 229 -51.74 -110.55 57.65
CA HIS A 229 -52.00 -112.00 57.60
C HIS A 229 -52.21 -112.64 58.99
N ALA A 230 -51.70 -112.03 60.06
CA ALA A 230 -51.86 -112.55 61.42
C ALA A 230 -53.25 -112.29 62.03
N LEU A 231 -53.93 -111.22 61.59
CA LEU A 231 -55.24 -110.84 62.15
C LEU A 231 -56.41 -111.67 61.60
N GLU A 232 -56.28 -112.17 60.36
CA GLU A 232 -57.34 -112.93 59.69
C GLU A 232 -57.50 -114.35 60.27
N GLN A 233 -56.40 -114.99 60.68
CA GLN A 233 -56.41 -116.35 61.24
C GLN A 233 -57.10 -116.43 62.62
N ALA A 234 -57.05 -115.36 63.42
CA ALA A 234 -57.64 -115.32 64.77
C ALA A 234 -59.19 -115.33 64.79
N LYS A 235 -59.85 -115.31 63.62
CA LYS A 235 -61.31 -115.27 63.50
C LYS A 235 -61.99 -116.57 63.11
N GLN A 236 -61.24 -117.65 62.81
CA GLN A 236 -61.82 -118.91 62.30
C GLN A 236 -61.96 -120.04 63.34
N GLU A 237 -61.46 -119.89 64.56
CA GLU A 237 -61.48 -120.98 65.57
C GLU A 237 -62.61 -120.94 66.61
N PHE A 238 -63.47 -119.90 66.62
CA PHE A 238 -64.46 -119.73 67.70
C PHE A 238 -65.84 -120.38 67.44
N ASP A 239 -66.31 -120.42 66.18
CA ASP A 239 -67.68 -120.83 65.82
C ASP A 239 -67.88 -122.35 65.61
N GLN A 240 -67.17 -123.20 66.35
CA GLN A 240 -67.35 -124.66 66.26
C GLN A 240 -67.36 -125.42 67.60
N LYS A 241 -67.90 -124.82 68.67
CA LYS A 241 -68.33 -125.55 69.88
C LYS A 241 -69.74 -125.18 70.37
N ALA A 242 -70.74 -125.38 69.50
CA ALA A 242 -72.15 -125.31 69.88
C ALA A 242 -72.99 -126.42 69.21
N LYS A 243 -73.28 -127.50 69.97
CA LYS A 243 -74.56 -128.27 70.05
C LYS A 243 -74.39 -129.77 70.37
N GLU A 244 -74.74 -130.14 71.60
CA GLU A 244 -75.38 -131.40 72.05
C GLU A 244 -76.24 -130.99 73.29
N GLY A 245 -77.45 -131.47 73.60
CA GLY A 245 -78.34 -132.46 72.99
C GLY A 245 -78.27 -133.84 73.71
N GLU A 246 -79.31 -134.41 74.33
CA GLU A 246 -80.67 -133.95 74.68
C GLU A 246 -81.31 -134.87 75.77
N VAL A 247 -82.40 -134.41 76.44
CA VAL A 247 -83.46 -135.15 77.20
C VAL A 247 -83.13 -136.30 78.21
N ALA A 248 -83.56 -136.11 79.47
CA ALA A 248 -84.25 -137.10 80.32
C ALA A 248 -84.85 -136.44 81.60
N ASN A 249 -86.00 -136.82 82.19
CA ASN A 249 -87.19 -137.54 81.72
C ASN A 249 -88.38 -137.33 82.70
N ASN A 250 -89.57 -137.01 82.18
CA ASN A 250 -90.94 -137.20 82.75
C ASN A 250 -91.43 -136.52 84.06
N ARG A 251 -92.66 -135.97 83.96
CA ARG A 251 -93.69 -135.69 85.02
C ARG A 251 -93.28 -134.65 86.08
N VAL A 252 -94.05 -133.59 86.35
CA VAL A 252 -95.52 -133.54 86.43
C VAL A 252 -96.17 -132.57 85.43
N ILE A 253 -96.99 -133.11 84.52
CA ILE A 253 -98.02 -132.34 83.83
C ILE A 253 -99.20 -132.16 84.80
N VAL A 254 -99.65 -130.91 85.00
CA VAL A 254 -101.05 -130.49 85.30
C VAL A 254 -101.12 -128.98 85.59
N LEU A 255 -100.06 -128.35 86.15
CA LEU A 255 -100.06 -126.92 86.50
C LEU A 255 -99.33 -125.99 85.50
N SER A 256 -98.58 -126.52 84.52
CA SER A 256 -97.75 -125.68 83.61
C SER A 256 -98.55 -124.87 82.58
N ASN A 257 -99.79 -125.24 82.29
CA ASN A 257 -100.49 -124.75 81.10
C ASN A 257 -100.92 -123.27 81.18
N ALA A 258 -100.95 -122.67 82.38
CA ALA A 258 -101.17 -121.24 82.55
C ALA A 258 -99.85 -120.42 82.54
N LEU A 259 -98.71 -121.06 82.81
CA LEU A 259 -97.40 -120.39 82.85
C LEU A 259 -96.78 -120.27 81.44
N ASN A 260 -97.04 -121.26 80.57
CA ASN A 260 -96.42 -121.32 79.24
C ASN A 260 -96.87 -120.17 78.32
N GLN A 261 -98.15 -119.76 78.32
CA GLN A 261 -98.59 -118.61 77.52
C GLN A 261 -97.94 -117.29 77.95
N ALA A 262 -97.83 -117.05 79.26
CA ALA A 262 -97.12 -115.87 79.78
C ALA A 262 -95.61 -115.92 79.45
N LYS A 263 -95.03 -117.12 79.36
CA LYS A 263 -93.62 -117.31 79.04
C LYS A 263 -93.33 -117.21 77.54
N GLU A 264 -94.19 -117.72 76.66
CA GLU A 264 -94.05 -117.53 75.21
C GLU A 264 -94.18 -116.06 74.83
N GLU A 265 -95.12 -115.31 75.44
CA GLU A 265 -95.15 -113.85 75.29
C GLU A 265 -93.89 -113.15 75.83
N PHE A 266 -93.34 -113.62 76.96
CA PHE A 266 -92.12 -113.03 77.54
C PHE A 266 -90.87 -113.32 76.70
N ASP A 267 -90.70 -114.55 76.23
CA ASP A 267 -89.55 -114.96 75.42
C ASP A 267 -89.63 -114.34 74.00
N LEU A 268 -90.84 -114.17 73.44
CA LEU A 268 -91.04 -113.37 72.21
C LEU A 268 -90.72 -111.88 72.43
N LYS A 269 -91.21 -111.28 73.52
CA LYS A 269 -90.90 -109.87 73.87
C LYS A 269 -89.43 -109.66 74.23
N ALA A 270 -88.75 -110.67 74.78
CA ALA A 270 -87.31 -110.64 75.03
C ALA A 270 -86.51 -110.72 73.72
N ALA A 271 -86.89 -111.59 72.78
CA ALA A 271 -86.30 -111.65 71.45
C ALA A 271 -86.58 -110.38 70.62
N GLU A 272 -87.77 -109.78 70.76
CA GLU A 272 -88.13 -108.49 70.16
C GLU A 272 -87.34 -107.34 70.78
N ALA A 273 -87.19 -107.29 72.11
CA ALA A 273 -86.34 -106.33 72.81
C ALA A 273 -84.86 -106.48 72.42
N GLN A 274 -84.36 -107.70 72.23
CA GLN A 274 -83.00 -107.94 71.76
C GLN A 274 -82.82 -107.51 70.30
N LYS A 275 -83.81 -107.73 69.43
CA LYS A 275 -83.83 -107.14 68.07
C LYS A 275 -83.87 -105.61 68.11
N LEU A 276 -84.68 -105.00 68.97
CA LEU A 276 -84.72 -103.56 69.16
C LEU A 276 -83.37 -103.02 69.63
N ASN A 277 -82.73 -103.67 70.62
CA ASN A 277 -81.42 -103.26 71.12
C ASN A 277 -80.31 -103.39 70.05
N ASN A 278 -80.36 -104.43 69.23
CA ASN A 278 -79.45 -104.57 68.09
C ASN A 278 -79.70 -103.47 67.05
N ASN A 279 -80.96 -103.17 66.72
CA ASN A 279 -81.32 -102.09 65.81
C ASN A 279 -80.90 -100.70 66.35
N VAL A 280 -81.11 -100.43 67.64
CA VAL A 280 -80.65 -99.20 68.32
C VAL A 280 -79.14 -99.09 68.28
N THR A 281 -78.41 -100.20 68.46
CA THR A 281 -76.95 -100.24 68.37
C THR A 281 -76.47 -99.92 66.94
N VAL A 282 -77.08 -100.54 65.92
CA VAL A 282 -76.78 -100.27 64.50
C VAL A 282 -77.10 -98.82 64.13
N LEU A 283 -78.26 -98.29 64.57
CA LEU A 283 -78.65 -96.90 64.34
C LEU A 283 -77.74 -95.90 65.07
N SER A 284 -77.28 -96.23 66.28
CA SER A 284 -76.30 -95.43 67.03
C SER A 284 -74.96 -95.34 66.28
N ASN A 285 -74.47 -96.47 65.79
CA ASN A 285 -73.22 -96.52 65.00
C ASN A 285 -73.36 -95.77 63.66
N ALA A 286 -74.49 -95.93 62.97
CA ALA A 286 -74.77 -95.20 61.72
C ALA A 286 -74.92 -93.69 61.94
N LEU A 287 -75.55 -93.26 63.04
CA LEU A 287 -75.65 -91.85 63.44
C LEU A 287 -74.28 -91.26 63.79
N GLN A 288 -73.41 -92.03 64.44
CA GLN A 288 -72.04 -91.61 64.75
C GLN A 288 -71.20 -91.46 63.48
N GLN A 289 -71.27 -92.42 62.55
CA GLN A 289 -70.62 -92.30 61.23
C GLN A 289 -71.15 -91.11 60.42
N ALA A 290 -72.47 -90.86 60.44
CA ALA A 290 -73.08 -89.72 59.76
C ALA A 290 -72.65 -88.37 60.36
N LYS A 291 -72.40 -88.30 61.68
CA LYS A 291 -71.78 -87.12 62.31
C LYS A 291 -70.34 -86.95 61.86
N GLU A 292 -69.53 -88.00 61.90
CA GLU A 292 -68.12 -87.94 61.50
C GLU A 292 -67.95 -87.53 60.01
N GLU A 293 -68.82 -88.00 59.12
CA GLU A 293 -68.88 -87.50 57.74
C GLU A 293 -69.32 -86.03 57.64
N PHE A 294 -70.29 -85.60 58.46
CA PHE A 294 -70.78 -84.22 58.45
C PHE A 294 -69.73 -83.23 58.99
N ASP A 295 -69.10 -83.55 60.11
CA ASP A 295 -68.03 -82.76 60.72
C ASP A 295 -66.82 -82.67 59.78
N LYS A 296 -66.49 -83.77 59.08
CA LYS A 296 -65.46 -83.77 58.04
C LYS A 296 -65.84 -82.87 56.84
N LYS A 297 -67.07 -82.99 56.30
CA LYS A 297 -67.55 -82.10 55.22
C LYS A 297 -67.58 -80.63 55.65
N ALA A 298 -67.86 -80.34 56.92
CA ALA A 298 -67.79 -78.99 57.46
C ALA A 298 -66.34 -78.47 57.49
N GLN A 299 -65.36 -79.31 57.85
CA GLN A 299 -63.93 -78.96 57.76
C GLN A 299 -63.47 -78.76 56.30
N ASP A 300 -63.84 -79.67 55.39
CA ASP A 300 -63.52 -79.58 53.97
C ASP A 300 -64.10 -78.28 53.34
N TYR A 301 -65.33 -77.89 53.72
CA TYR A 301 -65.95 -76.64 53.28
C TYR A 301 -65.26 -75.39 53.83
N GLN A 302 -64.83 -75.39 55.10
CA GLN A 302 -64.06 -74.29 55.68
C GLN A 302 -62.67 -74.15 55.03
N ALA A 303 -62.03 -75.28 54.69
CA ALA A 303 -60.76 -75.26 53.95
C ALA A 303 -60.94 -74.67 52.53
N ALA A 304 -61.99 -75.07 51.81
CA ALA A 304 -62.31 -74.53 50.49
C ALA A 304 -62.63 -73.02 50.52
N LEU A 305 -63.30 -72.53 51.58
CA LEU A 305 -63.52 -71.10 51.81
C LEU A 305 -62.19 -70.34 52.00
N ALA A 306 -61.30 -70.85 52.84
CA ALA A 306 -59.99 -70.24 53.08
C ALA A 306 -59.09 -70.25 51.83
N GLU A 307 -59.16 -71.31 51.01
CA GLU A 307 -58.47 -71.37 49.71
C GLU A 307 -59.03 -70.34 48.72
N LYS A 308 -60.37 -70.24 48.62
CA LYS A 308 -61.05 -69.25 47.78
C LYS A 308 -60.70 -67.81 48.18
N ASP A 309 -60.67 -67.48 49.47
CA ASP A 309 -60.31 -66.15 49.94
C ASP A 309 -58.82 -65.84 49.71
N ALA A 310 -57.94 -66.85 49.79
CA ALA A 310 -56.52 -66.72 49.43
C ALA A 310 -56.32 -66.50 47.92
N ILE A 311 -57.12 -67.14 47.06
CA ILE A 311 -57.11 -66.95 45.61
C ILE A 311 -57.60 -65.53 45.25
N ASP A 312 -58.68 -65.04 45.88
CA ASP A 312 -59.16 -63.68 45.66
C ASP A 312 -58.11 -62.62 46.02
N GLY A 313 -57.41 -62.78 47.15
CA GLY A 313 -56.30 -61.89 47.53
C GLY A 313 -55.10 -61.94 46.57
N GLN A 314 -54.82 -63.11 45.98
CA GLN A 314 -53.82 -63.22 44.91
C GLN A 314 -54.27 -62.54 43.61
N LEU A 315 -55.56 -62.64 43.27
CA LEU A 315 -56.16 -62.01 42.09
C LEU A 315 -56.15 -60.48 42.21
N GLU A 316 -56.50 -59.92 43.37
CA GLU A 316 -56.43 -58.47 43.63
C GLU A 316 -54.97 -57.95 43.57
N THR A 317 -54.02 -58.74 44.08
CA THR A 317 -52.57 -58.48 43.96
C THR A 317 -52.09 -58.56 42.51
N ALA A 318 -52.69 -59.40 41.67
CA ALA A 318 -52.39 -59.48 40.25
C ALA A 318 -52.99 -58.30 39.46
N LEU A 319 -54.24 -57.92 39.73
CA LEU A 319 -54.95 -56.81 39.06
C LEU A 319 -54.29 -55.45 39.34
N THR A 320 -53.93 -55.18 40.60
CA THR A 320 -53.15 -53.98 40.95
C THR A 320 -51.82 -53.92 40.20
N LYS A 321 -51.12 -55.05 40.10
CA LYS A 321 -49.84 -55.14 39.37
C LYS A 321 -49.99 -55.01 37.84
N VAL A 322 -51.13 -55.39 37.26
CA VAL A 322 -51.44 -55.12 35.85
C VAL A 322 -51.64 -53.62 35.63
N SER A 323 -52.42 -52.95 36.49
CA SER A 323 -52.63 -51.49 36.44
C SER A 323 -51.31 -50.70 36.52
N ASP A 324 -50.42 -51.08 37.44
CA ASP A 324 -49.07 -50.51 37.54
C ASP A 324 -48.24 -50.68 36.26
N LEU A 325 -48.36 -51.82 35.58
CA LEU A 325 -47.65 -52.11 34.33
C LEU A 325 -48.25 -51.35 33.14
N GLU A 326 -49.57 -51.20 33.07
CA GLU A 326 -50.25 -50.38 32.05
C GLU A 326 -49.87 -48.91 32.17
N SER A 327 -49.82 -48.38 33.40
CA SER A 327 -49.36 -47.02 33.71
C SER A 327 -47.89 -46.80 33.28
N GLN A 328 -46.99 -47.75 33.61
CA GLN A 328 -45.60 -47.71 33.16
C GLN A 328 -45.48 -47.78 31.62
N LEU A 329 -46.30 -48.59 30.96
CA LEU A 329 -46.29 -48.75 29.50
C LEU A 329 -46.81 -47.50 28.78
N ALA A 330 -47.80 -46.79 29.36
CA ALA A 330 -48.24 -45.48 28.87
C ALA A 330 -47.10 -44.44 28.97
N SER A 331 -46.47 -44.31 30.15
CA SER A 331 -45.36 -43.36 30.35
C SER A 331 -44.15 -43.65 29.44
N LEU A 332 -43.85 -44.94 29.19
CA LEU A 332 -42.79 -45.34 28.25
C LEU A 332 -43.12 -44.99 26.78
N LYS A 333 -44.40 -45.02 26.38
CA LYS A 333 -44.82 -44.55 25.05
C LYS A 333 -44.59 -43.05 24.90
N GLU A 334 -45.08 -42.25 25.85
CA GLU A 334 -44.90 -40.79 25.83
C GLU A 334 -43.40 -40.40 25.80
N ALA A 335 -42.58 -41.06 26.62
CA ALA A 335 -41.14 -40.84 26.64
C ALA A 335 -40.44 -41.18 25.32
N ASN A 336 -40.86 -42.27 24.65
CA ASN A 336 -40.34 -42.66 23.34
C ASN A 336 -40.79 -41.69 22.24
N GLU A 337 -42.05 -41.26 22.25
CA GLU A 337 -42.60 -40.31 21.28
C GLU A 337 -41.92 -38.93 21.39
N ALA A 338 -41.69 -38.45 22.62
CA ALA A 338 -40.88 -37.25 22.89
C ALA A 338 -39.39 -37.42 22.47
N ALA A 339 -38.81 -38.61 22.62
CA ALA A 339 -37.46 -38.89 22.16
C ALA A 339 -37.37 -38.85 20.62
N ASN A 340 -38.32 -39.44 19.90
CA ASN A 340 -38.38 -39.41 18.43
C ASN A 340 -38.53 -37.99 17.88
N GLN A 341 -39.41 -37.16 18.48
CA GLN A 341 -39.51 -35.73 18.13
C GLN A 341 -38.17 -35.00 18.29
N LYS A 342 -37.40 -35.33 19.33
CA LYS A 342 -36.09 -34.72 19.58
C LYS A 342 -34.98 -35.25 18.66
N ILE A 343 -35.09 -36.49 18.18
CA ILE A 343 -34.23 -37.01 17.11
C ILE A 343 -34.44 -36.22 15.83
N THR A 344 -35.70 -36.06 15.37
CA THR A 344 -36.01 -35.30 14.15
C THR A 344 -35.55 -33.84 14.23
N GLN A 345 -35.65 -33.19 15.40
CA GLN A 345 -35.09 -31.85 15.63
C GLN A 345 -33.56 -31.83 15.46
N LEU A 346 -32.84 -32.82 16.02
CA LEU A 346 -31.38 -32.92 15.89
C LEU A 346 -30.93 -33.26 14.47
N GLU A 347 -31.67 -34.11 13.75
CA GLU A 347 -31.41 -34.39 12.33
C GLU A 347 -31.53 -33.11 11.48
N GLN A 348 -32.50 -32.25 11.79
CA GLN A 348 -32.65 -30.96 11.12
C GLN A 348 -31.57 -29.94 11.53
N GLU A 349 -31.22 -29.83 12.82
CA GLU A 349 -30.08 -29.00 13.28
C GLU A 349 -28.76 -29.41 12.57
N VAL A 350 -28.54 -30.72 12.35
CA VAL A 350 -27.38 -31.26 11.63
C VAL A 350 -27.44 -30.95 10.12
N ALA A 351 -28.61 -31.05 9.49
CA ALA A 351 -28.79 -30.72 8.08
C ALA A 351 -28.51 -29.23 7.80
N ASP A 352 -29.09 -28.34 8.60
CA ASP A 352 -28.90 -26.88 8.50
C ASP A 352 -27.45 -26.48 8.78
N GLY A 353 -26.83 -27.09 9.80
CA GLY A 353 -25.39 -26.93 10.08
C GLY A 353 -24.50 -27.39 8.90
N GLY A 354 -24.89 -28.47 8.22
CA GLY A 354 -24.23 -28.96 7.01
C GLY A 354 -24.34 -28.03 5.80
N VAL A 355 -25.42 -27.25 5.70
CA VAL A 355 -25.56 -26.17 4.69
C VAL A 355 -24.68 -24.97 5.07
N ALA A 356 -24.79 -24.49 6.31
CA ALA A 356 -24.00 -23.36 6.80
C ALA A 356 -22.48 -23.60 6.68
N PHE A 357 -22.01 -24.82 6.93
CA PHE A 357 -20.61 -25.19 6.75
C PHE A 357 -20.14 -25.10 5.28
N LYS A 358 -20.97 -25.53 4.32
CA LYS A 358 -20.67 -25.42 2.88
C LYS A 358 -20.57 -23.95 2.45
N ASP A 359 -21.47 -23.10 2.92
CA ASP A 359 -21.45 -21.66 2.63
C ASP A 359 -20.24 -20.96 3.26
N LEU A 360 -19.90 -21.27 4.51
CA LEU A 360 -18.69 -20.74 5.16
C LEU A 360 -17.41 -21.18 4.43
N LYS A 361 -17.32 -22.44 3.99
CA LYS A 361 -16.22 -22.93 3.17
C LYS A 361 -16.13 -22.15 1.84
N GLY A 362 -17.25 -22.00 1.14
CA GLY A 362 -17.34 -21.24 -0.10
C GLY A 362 -17.16 -19.72 0.05
N GLN A 363 -17.25 -19.18 1.27
CA GLN A 363 -16.83 -17.80 1.60
C GLN A 363 -15.32 -17.72 1.84
N LYS A 364 -14.75 -18.69 2.58
CA LYS A 364 -13.29 -18.77 2.81
C LYS A 364 -12.53 -18.86 1.49
N GLU A 365 -12.92 -19.77 0.59
CA GLU A 365 -12.25 -19.96 -0.71
C GLU A 365 -12.25 -18.67 -1.57
N LYS A 366 -13.30 -17.85 -1.48
CA LYS A 366 -13.37 -16.53 -2.14
C LYS A 366 -12.46 -15.49 -1.45
N SER A 367 -12.35 -15.54 -0.12
CA SER A 367 -11.46 -14.67 0.65
C SER A 367 -10.00 -14.97 0.34
N ASP A 368 -9.59 -16.24 0.40
CA ASP A 368 -8.23 -16.71 0.10
C ASP A 368 -7.81 -16.31 -1.33
N ALA A 369 -8.72 -16.44 -2.31
CA ALA A 369 -8.50 -15.98 -3.68
C ALA A 369 -8.36 -14.45 -3.79
N GLN A 370 -9.13 -13.67 -3.00
CA GLN A 370 -9.02 -12.22 -2.97
C GLN A 370 -7.71 -11.75 -2.33
N VAL A 371 -7.27 -12.38 -1.24
CA VAL A 371 -5.99 -12.09 -0.57
C VAL A 371 -4.82 -12.35 -1.53
N LYS A 372 -4.82 -13.49 -2.24
CA LYS A 372 -3.80 -13.78 -3.26
C LYS A 372 -3.76 -12.70 -4.35
N ALA A 373 -4.92 -12.33 -4.90
CA ALA A 373 -5.03 -11.28 -5.92
C ALA A 373 -4.69 -9.86 -5.41
N GLN A 374 -4.64 -9.64 -4.09
CA GLN A 374 -4.10 -8.41 -3.50
C GLN A 374 -2.58 -8.49 -3.31
N ALA A 375 -2.04 -9.63 -2.86
CA ALA A 375 -0.60 -9.84 -2.73
C ALA A 375 0.13 -9.72 -4.09
N ASP A 376 -0.44 -10.29 -5.15
CA ASP A 376 0.10 -10.14 -6.51
C ASP A 376 0.03 -8.68 -7.00
N LYS A 377 -1.01 -7.93 -6.62
CA LYS A 377 -1.18 -6.49 -6.94
C LYS A 377 -0.20 -5.60 -6.19
N ILE A 378 0.22 -6.00 -4.98
CA ILE A 378 1.24 -5.31 -4.17
C ILE A 378 2.61 -5.44 -4.83
N LYS A 379 3.02 -6.65 -5.21
CA LYS A 379 4.29 -6.90 -5.93
C LYS A 379 4.43 -6.11 -7.23
N GLU A 380 3.33 -5.99 -7.98
CA GLU A 380 3.25 -5.15 -9.19
C GLU A 380 3.56 -3.67 -8.83
N LEU A 381 2.99 -3.14 -7.74
CA LEU A 381 3.20 -1.76 -7.29
C LEU A 381 4.58 -1.53 -6.65
N GLU A 382 5.15 -2.53 -5.99
CA GLU A 382 6.52 -2.50 -5.46
C GLU A 382 7.53 -2.39 -6.63
N SER A 383 7.33 -3.18 -7.69
CA SER A 383 8.15 -3.09 -8.91
C SER A 383 7.96 -1.76 -9.67
N ASP A 384 6.74 -1.23 -9.75
CA ASP A 384 6.47 0.09 -10.33
C ASP A 384 7.19 1.19 -9.52
N LEU A 385 7.24 1.07 -8.19
CA LEU A 385 7.88 2.03 -7.29
C LEU A 385 9.42 2.00 -7.42
N GLU A 386 10.04 0.82 -7.47
CA GLU A 386 11.47 0.67 -7.70
C GLU A 386 11.90 1.29 -9.05
N ALA A 387 11.12 1.04 -10.12
CA ALA A 387 11.36 1.64 -11.43
C ALA A 387 11.26 3.17 -11.38
N THR A 388 10.17 3.70 -10.82
CA THR A 388 9.96 5.15 -10.65
C THR A 388 11.07 5.81 -9.83
N GLN A 389 11.58 5.13 -8.79
CA GLN A 389 12.65 5.63 -7.94
C GLN A 389 14.01 5.64 -8.67
N SER A 390 14.24 4.71 -9.60
CA SER A 390 15.41 4.70 -10.50
C SER A 390 15.36 5.88 -11.49
N GLU A 391 14.22 6.08 -12.17
CA GLU A 391 14.01 7.21 -13.09
C GLU A 391 14.20 8.56 -12.39
N LEU A 392 13.63 8.72 -11.18
CA LEU A 392 13.79 9.92 -10.36
C LEU A 392 15.26 10.22 -10.01
N ASN A 393 16.08 9.19 -9.83
CA ASN A 393 17.50 9.37 -9.53
C ASN A 393 18.29 9.77 -10.79
N GLN A 394 18.01 9.17 -11.95
CA GLN A 394 18.59 9.59 -13.24
C GLN A 394 18.25 11.04 -13.59
N VAL A 395 17.00 11.46 -13.37
CA VAL A 395 16.57 12.85 -13.62
C VAL A 395 17.27 13.84 -12.67
N LYS A 396 17.54 13.46 -11.42
CA LYS A 396 18.34 14.30 -10.49
C LYS A 396 19.78 14.46 -10.95
N GLU A 397 20.41 13.38 -11.41
CA GLU A 397 21.79 13.39 -11.93
C GLU A 397 21.90 14.24 -13.20
N GLN A 398 20.97 14.09 -14.15
CA GLN A 398 20.87 14.96 -15.33
C GLN A 398 20.69 16.44 -14.94
N ARG A 399 19.85 16.73 -13.92
CA ARG A 399 19.64 18.11 -13.44
C ARG A 399 20.91 18.71 -12.84
N ALA A 400 21.66 17.94 -12.06
CA ALA A 400 22.93 18.39 -11.46
C ALA A 400 23.99 18.70 -12.53
N ASN A 401 24.08 17.85 -13.57
CA ASN A 401 25.01 18.08 -14.69
C ASN A 401 24.65 19.35 -15.48
N LEU A 402 23.35 19.60 -15.71
CA LEU A 402 22.88 20.83 -16.36
C LEU A 402 23.07 22.08 -15.47
N GLU A 403 22.91 21.95 -14.15
CA GLU A 403 23.22 23.02 -13.19
C GLU A 403 24.72 23.41 -13.23
N GLN A 404 25.61 22.44 -13.40
CA GLN A 404 27.04 22.67 -13.61
C GLN A 404 27.32 23.33 -14.98
N GLU A 405 26.76 22.81 -16.08
CA GLU A 405 26.96 23.37 -17.43
C GLU A 405 26.51 24.85 -17.51
N VAL A 406 25.37 25.17 -16.89
CA VAL A 406 24.88 26.56 -16.78
C VAL A 406 25.83 27.46 -15.97
N ALA A 407 26.44 26.94 -14.91
CA ALA A 407 27.46 27.67 -14.15
C ALA A 407 28.74 27.91 -14.96
N GLU A 408 29.24 26.93 -15.70
CA GLU A 408 30.42 27.04 -16.57
C GLU A 408 30.20 27.98 -17.77
N LEU A 409 29.02 27.94 -18.39
CA LEU A 409 28.64 28.93 -19.39
C LEU A 409 28.51 30.34 -18.77
N GLY A 410 28.02 30.43 -17.53
CA GLY A 410 27.89 31.68 -16.78
C GLY A 410 29.21 32.33 -16.37
N THR A 411 30.30 31.58 -16.21
CA THR A 411 31.66 32.16 -16.06
C THR A 411 32.20 32.60 -17.43
N LYS A 412 32.08 31.75 -18.45
CA LYS A 412 32.57 32.04 -19.81
C LYS A 412 31.96 33.29 -20.42
N VAL A 413 30.67 33.56 -20.17
CA VAL A 413 30.02 34.82 -20.59
C VAL A 413 30.69 36.04 -19.93
N LYS A 414 30.97 36.00 -18.63
CA LYS A 414 31.61 37.11 -17.90
C LYS A 414 33.03 37.40 -18.37
N ASP A 415 33.76 36.38 -18.80
CA ASP A 415 35.11 36.56 -19.33
C ASP A 415 35.09 37.14 -20.75
N LEU A 416 34.13 36.73 -21.59
CA LEU A 416 33.86 37.37 -22.90
C LEU A 416 33.36 38.82 -22.75
N GLU A 417 32.60 39.14 -21.70
CA GLU A 417 32.19 40.52 -21.39
C GLU A 417 33.38 41.42 -21.03
N LYS A 418 34.41 40.89 -20.33
CA LYS A 418 35.67 41.61 -20.08
C LYS A 418 36.48 41.78 -21.36
N GLU A 419 36.69 40.70 -22.11
CA GLU A 419 37.45 40.73 -23.37
C GLU A 419 36.84 41.75 -24.34
N LYS A 420 35.50 41.80 -24.43
CA LYS A 420 34.78 42.82 -25.19
C LYS A 420 35.07 44.23 -24.69
N ALA A 421 35.07 44.48 -23.37
CA ALA A 421 35.33 45.79 -22.81
C ALA A 421 36.80 46.25 -23.03
N ASP A 422 37.76 45.34 -22.92
CA ASP A 422 39.18 45.61 -23.21
C ASP A 422 39.40 45.90 -24.71
N LEU A 423 38.70 45.19 -25.60
CA LEU A 423 38.71 45.46 -27.05
C LEU A 423 38.01 46.78 -27.40
N GLU A 424 36.88 47.12 -26.76
CA GLU A 424 36.20 48.41 -26.94
C GLU A 424 37.08 49.57 -26.47
N LYS A 425 37.81 49.42 -25.35
CA LYS A 425 38.81 50.40 -24.93
C LYS A 425 39.94 50.52 -25.96
N LYS A 426 40.54 49.40 -26.39
CA LYS A 426 41.64 49.42 -27.36
C LYS A 426 41.23 50.04 -28.70
N ALA A 427 39.97 49.92 -29.11
CA ALA A 427 39.44 50.59 -30.30
C ALA A 427 39.35 52.12 -30.12
N ILE A 428 39.00 52.61 -28.92
CA ILE A 428 39.01 54.04 -28.59
C ILE A 428 40.45 54.57 -28.58
N ASP A 429 41.38 53.85 -27.94
CA ASP A 429 42.80 54.22 -27.89
C ASP A 429 43.38 54.34 -29.32
N LEU A 430 43.10 53.36 -30.21
CA LEU A 430 43.57 53.38 -31.61
C LEU A 430 42.95 54.48 -32.49
N GLU A 431 41.69 54.85 -32.25
CA GLU A 431 41.05 55.95 -33.00
C GLU A 431 41.61 57.32 -32.54
N ALA A 432 42.09 57.43 -31.29
CA ALA A 432 42.83 58.59 -30.82
C ALA A 432 44.26 58.65 -31.41
N ASP A 433 45.01 57.55 -31.41
CA ASP A 433 46.34 57.46 -32.06
C ASP A 433 46.25 57.88 -33.54
N LYS A 434 45.21 57.41 -34.24
CA LYS A 434 44.92 57.77 -35.63
C LYS A 434 44.65 59.27 -35.79
N ALA A 435 43.85 59.88 -34.92
CA ALA A 435 43.54 61.31 -34.99
C ALA A 435 44.79 62.19 -34.73
N GLU A 436 45.70 61.77 -33.86
CA GLU A 436 47.00 62.43 -33.64
C GLU A 436 47.90 62.32 -34.88
N LEU A 437 47.97 61.13 -35.50
CA LEU A 437 48.71 60.91 -36.75
C LEU A 437 48.14 61.72 -37.94
N GLU A 438 46.80 61.82 -38.07
CA GLU A 438 46.16 62.66 -39.09
C GLU A 438 46.50 64.15 -38.88
N ALA A 439 46.49 64.63 -37.64
CA ALA A 439 46.86 66.00 -37.31
C ALA A 439 48.34 66.33 -37.58
N GLU A 440 49.28 65.44 -37.22
CA GLU A 440 50.70 65.63 -37.52
C GLU A 440 50.99 65.47 -39.02
N MET A 441 50.25 64.62 -39.76
CA MET A 441 50.31 64.59 -41.23
C MET A 441 49.90 65.93 -41.85
N ASP A 442 48.82 66.57 -41.38
CA ASP A 442 48.42 67.89 -41.89
C ASP A 442 49.40 69.00 -41.50
N ARG A 443 50.00 68.91 -40.31
CA ARG A 443 51.10 69.80 -39.90
C ARG A 443 52.33 69.66 -40.79
N LEU A 444 52.73 68.44 -41.14
CA LEU A 444 53.85 68.17 -42.03
C LEU A 444 53.57 68.64 -43.47
N LYS A 445 52.33 68.53 -43.97
CA LYS A 445 51.92 69.12 -45.25
C LYS A 445 52.04 70.65 -45.25
N ALA A 446 51.59 71.30 -44.16
CA ALA A 446 51.71 72.76 -44.02
C ALA A 446 53.18 73.21 -43.96
N LEU A 447 54.02 72.51 -43.20
CA LEU A 447 55.46 72.77 -43.14
C LEU A 447 56.16 72.55 -44.49
N LEU A 448 55.73 71.56 -45.28
CA LEU A 448 56.24 71.34 -46.63
C LEU A 448 55.88 72.51 -47.56
N ALA A 449 54.62 72.95 -47.55
CA ALA A 449 54.18 74.10 -48.34
C ALA A 449 54.91 75.40 -47.97
N ASP A 450 55.18 75.64 -46.68
CA ASP A 450 56.02 76.76 -46.21
C ASP A 450 57.47 76.65 -46.70
N LYS A 451 58.00 75.43 -46.88
CA LYS A 451 59.35 75.21 -47.44
C LYS A 451 59.38 75.39 -48.95
N ASP A 452 58.37 74.94 -49.69
CA ASP A 452 58.28 75.17 -51.12
C ASP A 452 58.14 76.67 -51.43
N LEU A 453 57.30 77.39 -50.67
CA LEU A 453 57.21 78.87 -50.73
C LEU A 453 58.49 79.61 -50.31
N ALA A 454 59.41 78.96 -49.60
CA ALA A 454 60.74 79.50 -49.31
C ALA A 454 61.74 79.20 -50.45
N ASN A 455 61.66 78.00 -51.04
CA ASN A 455 62.45 77.60 -52.20
C ASN A 455 62.12 78.47 -53.42
N ASP A 456 60.85 78.74 -53.70
CA ASP A 456 60.41 79.63 -54.81
C ASP A 456 60.99 81.05 -54.67
N LYS A 457 61.07 81.57 -53.44
CA LYS A 457 61.68 82.89 -53.16
C LYS A 457 63.18 82.86 -53.40
N LEU A 458 63.87 81.83 -52.93
CA LEU A 458 65.32 81.66 -53.13
C LEU A 458 65.67 81.45 -54.60
N LEU A 459 64.86 80.68 -55.35
CA LEU A 459 65.01 80.52 -56.79
C LEU A 459 64.87 81.87 -57.51
N LYS A 460 63.86 82.67 -57.16
CA LYS A 460 63.69 84.00 -57.74
C LYS A 460 64.82 84.96 -57.37
N GLU A 461 65.27 84.94 -56.12
CA GLU A 461 66.43 85.74 -55.66
C GLU A 461 67.71 85.37 -56.42
N MET A 462 67.89 84.08 -56.76
CA MET A 462 68.98 83.61 -57.62
C MET A 462 68.80 84.00 -59.09
N GLU A 463 67.57 84.03 -59.64
CA GLU A 463 67.31 84.55 -61.00
C GLU A 463 67.60 86.06 -61.11
N ASP A 464 67.14 86.85 -60.13
CA ASP A 464 67.41 88.29 -60.08
C ASP A 464 68.92 88.56 -59.89
N LEU A 465 69.62 87.82 -59.02
CA LEU A 465 71.08 87.89 -58.88
C LEU A 465 71.86 87.48 -60.14
N GLN A 466 71.42 86.44 -60.85
CA GLN A 466 72.03 85.99 -62.11
C GLN A 466 71.89 87.07 -63.20
N LYS A 467 70.72 87.72 -63.26
CA LYS A 467 70.44 88.83 -64.18
C LYS A 467 71.22 90.09 -63.85
N ASP A 468 71.41 90.41 -62.57
CA ASP A 468 72.29 91.49 -62.14
C ASP A 468 73.76 91.18 -62.46
N PHE A 469 74.20 89.92 -62.30
CA PHE A 469 75.53 89.47 -62.72
C PHE A 469 75.73 89.60 -64.25
N ASP A 470 74.78 89.11 -65.05
CA ASP A 470 74.86 89.20 -66.51
C ASP A 470 74.78 90.64 -67.01
N THR A 471 74.02 91.54 -66.37
CA THR A 471 74.01 92.95 -66.74
C THR A 471 75.30 93.67 -66.35
N ASN A 472 75.87 93.40 -65.17
CA ASN A 472 77.20 93.91 -64.80
C ASN A 472 78.28 93.42 -65.77
N LYS A 473 78.26 92.13 -66.13
CA LYS A 473 79.16 91.55 -67.12
C LYS A 473 79.04 92.25 -68.49
N ASN A 474 77.82 92.47 -68.98
CA ASN A 474 77.58 93.23 -70.21
C ASN A 474 78.03 94.70 -70.10
N HIS A 475 78.10 95.28 -68.90
CA HIS A 475 78.68 96.61 -68.67
C HIS A 475 80.21 96.56 -68.78
N SER A 476 80.86 95.62 -68.10
CA SER A 476 82.31 95.41 -68.18
C SER A 476 82.77 95.05 -69.59
N ASP A 477 82.04 94.19 -70.31
CA ASP A 477 82.35 93.84 -71.70
C ASP A 477 82.24 95.05 -72.64
N ARG A 478 81.34 96.01 -72.37
CA ARG A 478 81.28 97.31 -73.08
C ARG A 478 82.43 98.24 -72.71
N GLU A 479 82.71 98.41 -71.42
CA GLU A 479 83.84 99.23 -70.96
C GLU A 479 85.16 98.73 -71.57
N ILE A 480 85.37 97.41 -71.61
CA ILE A 480 86.51 96.78 -72.28
C ILE A 480 86.53 97.11 -73.78
N ALA A 481 85.38 97.07 -74.47
CA ALA A 481 85.30 97.44 -75.89
C ALA A 481 85.56 98.93 -76.15
N ASP A 482 85.04 99.83 -75.31
CA ASP A 482 85.25 101.27 -75.42
C ASP A 482 86.70 101.65 -75.11
N PHE A 483 87.32 101.04 -74.09
CA PHE A 483 88.76 101.20 -73.82
C PHE A 483 89.62 100.65 -74.98
N GLN A 484 89.25 99.52 -75.60
CA GLN A 484 89.94 99.01 -76.79
C GLN A 484 89.79 99.96 -78.00
N ALA A 485 88.61 100.55 -78.19
CA ALA A 485 88.37 101.53 -79.25
C ALA A 485 89.21 102.81 -79.05
N GLU A 486 89.31 103.32 -77.82
CA GLU A 486 90.14 104.50 -77.52
C GLU A 486 91.65 104.19 -77.62
N ILE A 487 92.10 103.00 -77.21
CA ILE A 487 93.48 102.52 -77.46
C ILE A 487 93.77 102.53 -78.96
N ALA A 488 92.86 102.00 -79.80
CA ALA A 488 93.03 102.02 -81.25
C ALA A 488 93.02 103.45 -81.84
N ARG A 489 92.20 104.36 -81.29
CA ARG A 489 92.17 105.78 -81.67
C ARG A 489 93.51 106.47 -81.38
N LEU A 490 94.05 106.26 -80.17
CA LEU A 490 95.33 106.83 -79.74
C LEU A 490 96.53 106.23 -80.50
N GLN A 491 96.52 104.93 -80.81
CA GLN A 491 97.53 104.31 -81.66
C GLN A 491 97.56 104.91 -83.07
N LYS A 492 96.38 105.19 -83.65
CA LYS A 492 96.29 105.87 -84.95
C LYS A 492 96.78 107.32 -84.88
N GLU A 493 96.39 108.07 -83.86
CA GLU A 493 96.79 109.46 -83.67
C GLU A 493 98.32 109.60 -83.49
N LEU A 494 98.96 108.63 -82.83
CA LEU A 494 100.42 108.53 -82.73
C LEU A 494 101.09 108.28 -84.09
N ALA A 495 100.52 107.40 -84.94
CA ALA A 495 101.03 107.12 -86.28
C ALA A 495 100.89 108.33 -87.23
N ASP A 496 99.76 109.05 -87.17
CA ASP A 496 99.51 110.26 -87.97
C ASP A 496 100.40 111.46 -87.56
N GLN A 497 100.99 111.44 -86.36
CA GLN A 497 102.04 112.38 -85.95
C GLN A 497 103.43 111.98 -86.46
N LEU A 498 103.78 110.69 -86.38
CA LEU A 498 105.09 110.17 -86.84
C LEU A 498 105.34 110.39 -88.35
N ALA A 499 104.29 110.45 -89.17
CA ALA A 499 104.39 110.63 -90.61
C ALA A 499 104.87 112.04 -91.09
N LYS A 500 105.04 113.02 -90.19
CA LYS A 500 105.21 114.45 -90.58
C LYS A 500 106.64 114.98 -90.65
N MET A 501 107.67 114.19 -90.34
CA MET A 501 109.09 114.58 -90.49
C MET A 501 109.95 113.42 -91.02
N ASN A 502 110.97 113.72 -91.83
CA ASN A 502 111.71 112.71 -92.59
C ASN A 502 113.23 112.99 -92.61
N ILE A 503 113.99 112.32 -91.73
CA ILE A 503 115.47 112.25 -91.70
C ILE A 503 115.89 110.80 -91.33
N ALA A 504 117.11 110.38 -91.67
CA ALA A 504 117.55 108.98 -91.78
C ALA A 504 118.05 108.28 -90.49
N HIS A 505 118.24 106.95 -90.62
CA HIS A 505 119.17 105.97 -89.98
C HIS A 505 120.06 106.38 -88.76
N PRO A 506 120.44 105.45 -87.85
CA PRO A 506 120.78 104.03 -88.14
C PRO A 506 120.36 102.98 -87.06
N GLN A 507 120.90 101.76 -87.15
CA GLN A 507 120.80 100.70 -86.13
C GLN A 507 121.55 101.06 -84.82
N ASN A 508 120.96 100.77 -83.65
CA ASN A 508 121.67 100.06 -82.56
C ASN A 508 120.70 99.46 -81.51
N GLN A 509 121.25 98.89 -80.43
CA GLN A 509 120.60 98.00 -79.45
C GLN A 509 120.07 98.71 -78.18
N GLY A 510 118.92 98.25 -77.66
CA GLY A 510 118.73 97.97 -76.22
C GLY A 510 118.01 98.97 -75.30
N LEU A 511 117.46 98.39 -74.20
CA LEU A 511 116.98 98.99 -72.94
C LEU A 511 115.61 99.73 -72.89
N GLY A 512 114.89 99.53 -71.76
CA GLY A 512 113.61 100.18 -71.39
C GLY A 512 112.40 99.21 -71.47
N LYS A 513 111.93 98.52 -70.41
CA LYS A 513 111.17 99.04 -69.23
C LYS A 513 110.11 100.08 -69.64
N ALA A 514 108.83 100.03 -69.27
CA ALA A 514 107.95 99.21 -68.41
C ALA A 514 106.52 99.76 -68.71
N MET A 515 105.37 99.33 -68.18
CA MET A 515 104.95 98.60 -66.97
C MET A 515 103.96 97.50 -67.40
N ALA A 516 103.80 96.36 -66.70
CA ALA A 516 103.10 96.15 -65.43
C ALA A 516 101.60 96.56 -65.46
N ALA A 517 100.69 95.89 -64.75
CA ALA A 517 100.94 95.00 -63.61
C ALA A 517 99.91 93.85 -63.45
N SER A 518 100.41 92.68 -63.02
CA SER A 518 99.71 91.76 -62.08
C SER A 518 99.71 92.40 -60.66
N PRO A 519 99.10 91.86 -59.56
CA PRO A 519 98.97 90.44 -59.21
C PRO A 519 97.66 90.09 -58.42
N MET A 520 97.49 88.93 -57.76
CA MET A 520 97.63 88.62 -56.30
C MET A 520 97.00 89.64 -55.31
N THR A 521 96.58 89.29 -54.07
CA THR A 521 96.53 88.03 -53.26
C THR A 521 95.24 88.10 -52.40
N ASP A 522 94.81 87.23 -51.46
CA ASP A 522 95.26 85.99 -50.77
C ASP A 522 93.95 85.14 -50.56
N SER A 523 93.83 83.88 -50.10
CA SER A 523 94.57 82.98 -49.18
C SER A 523 94.46 83.30 -47.67
N HIS A 524 94.75 82.30 -46.82
CA HIS A 524 94.61 82.29 -45.34
C HIS A 524 93.15 82.39 -44.80
N LYS A 525 92.79 81.77 -43.67
CA LYS A 525 93.42 80.70 -42.86
C LYS A 525 92.34 79.92 -42.07
N ALA A 526 92.73 78.78 -41.50
CA ALA A 526 91.85 77.96 -40.67
C ALA A 526 91.53 78.58 -39.30
N SER A 527 90.40 78.16 -38.72
CA SER A 527 90.24 78.00 -37.26
C SER A 527 89.77 76.58 -36.99
N THR A 528 90.24 76.01 -35.88
CA THR A 528 89.85 74.68 -35.39
C THR A 528 88.79 74.77 -34.29
N ASP A 529 88.40 73.59 -33.81
CA ASP A 529 87.83 73.28 -32.49
C ASP A 529 86.32 73.40 -32.23
N ALA A 530 85.80 72.26 -31.72
CA ALA A 530 84.51 72.05 -31.03
C ALA A 530 83.20 72.25 -31.83
N LYS A 531 82.20 71.36 -31.76
CA LYS A 531 82.07 70.09 -31.01
C LYS A 531 80.91 69.24 -31.58
N ASN A 532 80.79 68.00 -31.10
CA ASN A 532 79.61 67.11 -31.16
C ASN A 532 79.28 66.37 -32.49
N HIS A 533 79.94 65.21 -32.64
CA HIS A 533 79.30 63.88 -32.75
C HIS A 533 78.27 63.55 -33.86
N LEU A 534 78.79 62.84 -34.88
CA LEU A 534 78.27 61.54 -35.36
C LEU A 534 78.23 60.49 -34.20
N PRO A 535 77.55 59.32 -34.29
CA PRO A 535 77.11 58.53 -35.47
C PRO A 535 75.58 58.33 -35.55
N SER A 536 74.96 57.77 -36.60
CA SER A 536 75.18 56.51 -37.36
C SER A 536 74.86 55.21 -36.59
N THR A 537 74.39 54.21 -37.34
CA THR A 537 73.78 52.94 -36.89
C THR A 537 74.69 52.02 -36.07
N GLY A 538 74.15 51.31 -35.07
CA GLY A 538 74.81 50.12 -34.51
C GLY A 538 74.25 49.57 -33.19
N ASP A 539 73.74 48.34 -33.24
CA ASP A 539 73.82 47.25 -32.25
C ASP A 539 73.34 47.36 -30.78
N VAL A 540 72.37 46.47 -30.49
CA VAL A 540 72.39 45.44 -29.42
C VAL A 540 72.38 45.88 -27.94
N MET A 541 71.23 45.72 -27.28
CA MET A 541 71.08 44.65 -26.25
C MET A 541 69.64 44.37 -25.79
N ALA A 542 69.39 43.07 -25.52
CA ALA A 542 68.50 42.48 -24.52
C ALA A 542 67.05 42.97 -24.33
N ASN A 543 66.10 42.16 -24.79
CA ASN A 543 65.09 41.57 -23.91
C ASN A 543 64.81 40.11 -24.38
N PRO A 544 64.43 39.16 -23.50
CA PRO A 544 64.48 37.72 -23.80
C PRO A 544 63.16 37.14 -24.38
N PHE A 545 63.12 35.80 -24.45
CA PHE A 545 62.01 34.91 -24.88
C PHE A 545 61.94 34.52 -26.38
N PHE A 546 62.87 33.66 -26.78
CA PHE A 546 62.68 32.72 -27.90
C PHE A 546 63.06 31.28 -27.50
N THR A 547 62.08 30.51 -27.03
CA THR A 547 62.05 29.02 -26.96
C THR A 547 60.61 28.63 -26.61
N ALA A 548 59.78 27.84 -27.31
CA ALA A 548 59.91 26.76 -28.31
C ALA A 548 59.56 25.35 -27.75
N SER A 549 58.58 24.72 -28.41
CA SER A 549 58.33 23.26 -28.49
C SER A 549 57.64 22.51 -27.32
N ALA A 550 57.11 21.32 -27.66
CA ALA A 550 56.22 20.41 -26.90
C ALA A 550 54.78 20.95 -26.70
N MET A 551 53.69 20.35 -27.22
CA MET A 551 53.42 19.02 -27.78
C MET A 551 53.58 17.85 -26.79
N ALA A 552 52.49 17.52 -26.09
CA ALA A 552 52.30 16.24 -25.41
C ALA A 552 50.82 15.81 -25.53
N ILE A 553 50.57 14.68 -26.20
CA ILE A 553 49.26 14.01 -26.20
C ILE A 553 49.34 12.90 -25.14
N ILE A 554 48.35 12.84 -24.24
CA ILE A 554 48.18 11.69 -23.35
C ILE A 554 46.78 11.09 -23.56
N ILE A 555 46.77 9.87 -24.08
CA ILE A 555 45.61 8.97 -24.15
C ILE A 555 46.01 7.72 -23.35
N GLY A 556 45.15 7.19 -22.49
CA GLY A 556 45.24 5.79 -22.06
C GLY A 556 44.80 5.48 -20.63
N ALA A 557 43.99 4.41 -20.53
CA ALA A 557 43.59 3.68 -19.32
C ALA A 557 42.78 4.47 -18.25
N GLY A 558 41.87 3.84 -17.49
CA GLY A 558 41.40 2.46 -17.57
C GLY A 558 41.19 1.85 -16.17
N GLY A 559 39.94 1.79 -15.71
CA GLY A 559 39.62 1.40 -14.32
C GLY A 559 38.28 0.67 -14.17
N LEU A 560 38.22 -0.57 -14.64
CA LEU A 560 37.08 -1.46 -14.40
C LEU A 560 37.06 -1.94 -12.93
N ALA A 561 36.01 -1.59 -12.19
CA ALA A 561 35.77 -2.09 -10.84
C ALA A 561 34.33 -2.64 -10.69
N LEU A 562 34.07 -3.77 -11.35
CA LEU A 562 32.88 -4.59 -11.03
C LEU A 562 32.98 -5.05 -9.56
N ASN A 563 31.89 -4.94 -8.80
CA ASN A 563 31.74 -5.77 -7.61
C ASN A 563 30.33 -6.34 -7.45
N ARG A 564 30.26 -7.55 -6.89
CA ARG A 564 29.10 -8.44 -7.07
C ARG A 564 28.08 -8.34 -5.93
N LYS A 565 26.83 -8.63 -6.28
CA LYS A 565 25.76 -9.01 -5.36
C LYS A 565 26.25 -10.05 -4.34
N ARG A 566 25.91 -9.87 -3.07
CA ARG A 566 25.55 -11.01 -2.20
C ARG A 566 24.03 -11.03 -2.05
N LYS A 567 23.45 -12.22 -2.16
CA LYS A 567 22.22 -12.57 -1.45
C LYS A 567 22.66 -13.23 -0.15
N GLU A 568 21.94 -12.99 0.93
CA GLU A 568 21.88 -13.90 2.07
C GLU A 568 20.41 -14.34 2.24
N ALA A 569 20.17 -15.36 3.06
CA ALA A 569 18.99 -16.23 2.99
C ALA A 569 17.90 -15.93 4.03
#